data_AF-A0A1F8MJR6-F1
#
_entry.id   AF-A0A1F8MJR6-F1
#
_cell.length_a   1.000
_cell.length_b   1.000
_cell.length_c   1.000
_cell.angle_alpha   90.00
_cell.angle_beta   90.00
_cell.angle_gamma   90.00
#
_symmetry.space_group_name_H-M   'P 1'
#
loop_
_entity.id
_entity.type
_entity.pdbx_description
1 polymer ?
#
loop_
_entity_poly.entity_id
_entity_poly.type
_entity_poly.pdbx_seq_one_letter_code
_entity_poly.pdbx_strand_id
1 'polypeptide(L)'
;MDKIQNVTLSIPKDILRKAKILAVQKNTSLSGLLTQTLTDLVAHQEAYEQARQRNLTLLKSGFDLNTQGQITWKREELHGR
;
A
#
# COMPACT_ATOMS: atom_id res chain seq x y z
N MET A 1 -22.81 1.82 -4.36
CA MET A 1 -22.44 2.93 -3.45
C MET A 1 -21.80 2.30 -2.24
N ASP A 2 -20.53 2.60 -1.99
CA ASP A 2 -19.86 2.15 -0.76
C ASP A 2 -20.68 2.62 0.44
N LYS A 3 -20.91 1.71 1.39
CA LYS A 3 -21.67 2.02 2.60
C LYS A 3 -20.82 2.91 3.50
N ILE A 4 -21.27 4.14 3.73
CA ILE A 4 -20.66 5.07 4.69
C ILE A 4 -21.26 4.80 6.06
N GLN A 5 -20.41 4.66 7.08
CA GLN A 5 -20.82 4.50 8.47
C GLN A 5 -20.26 5.66 9.31
N ASN A 6 -21.14 6.32 10.06
CA ASN A 6 -20.74 7.40 10.96
C ASN A 6 -20.10 6.81 12.23
N VAL A 7 -18.99 7.43 12.67
CA VAL A 7 -18.25 7.03 13.86
C VAL A 7 -18.04 8.26 14.74
N THR A 8 -18.31 8.12 16.04
CA THR A 8 -18.02 9.16 17.05
C THR A 8 -16.68 8.85 17.71
N LEU A 9 -15.80 9.84 17.75
CA LEU A 9 -14.45 9.70 18.32
C LEU A 9 -14.25 10.70 19.46
N SER A 10 -13.70 10.21 20.58
CA SER A 10 -13.24 11.06 21.67
C SER A 10 -11.77 11.42 21.43
N ILE A 11 -11.53 12.69 21.08
CA ILE A 11 -10.18 13.21 20.78
C ILE A 11 -9.82 14.29 21.78
N PRO A 12 -8.58 14.30 22.34
CA PRO A 12 -8.10 15.39 23.17
C PRO A 12 -8.26 16.76 22.49
N LYS A 13 -8.72 17.77 23.25
CA LYS A 13 -9.06 19.10 22.70
C LYS A 13 -7.88 19.78 22.00
N ASP A 14 -6.67 19.58 22.52
CA ASP A 14 -5.43 20.13 21.98
C ASP A 14 -5.10 19.52 20.61
N ILE A 15 -5.25 18.21 20.46
CA ILE A 15 -5.09 17.49 19.19
C ILE A 15 -6.16 17.90 18.20
N LEU A 16 -7.43 17.98 18.63
CA LEU A 16 -8.54 18.41 17.79
C LEU A 16 -8.29 19.81 17.19
N ARG A 17 -7.74 20.74 17.97
CA ARG A 17 -7.38 22.08 17.49
C ARG A 17 -6.31 22.02 16.42
N LYS A 18 -5.23 21.25 16.64
CA LYS A 18 -4.15 21.08 15.67
C LYS A 18 -4.64 20.42 14.39
N ALA A 19 -5.48 19.39 14.50
CA ALA A 19 -6.06 18.69 13.36
C ALA A 19 -6.95 19.60 12.50
N LYS A 20 -7.75 20.49 13.11
CA LYS A 20 -8.55 21.49 12.38
C LYS A 20 -7.66 22.46 11.59
N ILE A 21 -6.60 22.97 12.20
CA ILE A 21 -5.63 23.86 11.51
C ILE A 21 -5.01 23.13 10.32
N LEU A 22 -4.60 21.87 10.52
CA LEU A 22 -4.01 21.04 9.47
C LEU A 22 -4.99 20.78 8.32
N ALA A 23 -6.27 20.53 8.62
CA ALA A 23 -7.31 20.34 7.62
C ALA A 23 -7.49 21.60 6.76
N VAL A 24 -7.53 22.78 7.39
CA VAL A 24 -7.59 24.07 6.68
C VAL A 24 -6.35 24.28 5.80
N GLN A 25 -5.15 24.02 6.31
CA GLN A 25 -3.91 24.11 5.53
C GLN A 25 -3.90 23.19 4.30
N LYS A 26 -4.58 22.04 4.39
CA LYS A 26 -4.74 21.06 3.31
C LYS A 26 -5.98 21.31 2.44
N ASN A 27 -6.69 22.44 2.61
CA ASN A 27 -7.95 22.76 1.92
C ASN A 27 -9.00 21.63 2.01
N THR A 28 -9.13 21.00 3.18
CA THR A 28 -10.08 19.92 3.43
C THR A 28 -10.83 20.12 4.75
N SER A 29 -11.89 19.34 4.96
CA SER A 29 -12.60 19.28 6.22
C SER A 29 -11.89 18.35 7.22
N LEU A 30 -12.21 18.47 8.51
CA LEU A 30 -11.68 17.54 9.51
C LEU A 30 -12.10 16.09 9.22
N SER A 31 -13.36 15.88 8.85
CA SER A 31 -13.86 14.55 8.47
C SER A 31 -13.16 14.04 7.21
N GLY A 32 -12.98 14.89 6.20
CA GLY A 32 -12.24 14.52 4.98
C GLY A 32 -10.79 14.14 5.25
N LEU A 33 -10.11 14.90 6.12
CA LEU A 33 -8.74 14.58 6.56
C LEU A 33 -8.68 13.22 7.27
N LEU A 34 -9.62 12.95 8.18
CA LEU A 34 -9.70 11.68 8.91
C LEU A 34 -10.00 10.51 7.97
N THR A 35 -10.96 10.67 7.07
CA THR A 35 -11.29 9.67 6.05
C THR A 35 -10.07 9.35 5.20
N GLN A 36 -9.40 10.36 4.65
CA GLN A 36 -8.20 10.15 3.83
C GLN A 36 -7.10 9.41 4.61
N THR A 37 -6.83 9.85 5.84
CA THR A 37 -5.79 9.23 6.67
C THR A 37 -6.10 7.75 6.95
N LEU A 38 -7.35 7.41 7.23
CA LEU A 38 -7.78 6.03 7.44
C LEU A 38 -7.70 5.20 6.15
N THR A 39 -8.13 5.76 5.02
CA THR A 39 -8.04 5.11 3.71
C THR A 39 -6.59 4.83 3.36
N ASP A 40 -5.69 5.80 3.53
CA ASP A 40 -4.26 5.65 3.25
C ASP A 40 -3.64 4.58 4.15
N LEU A 41 -3.97 4.58 5.44
CA LEU A 41 -3.47 3.58 6.40
C LEU A 41 -3.87 2.16 6.00
N VAL A 42 -5.14 1.96 5.63
CA VAL A 42 -5.65 0.65 5.17
C VAL A 42 -4.98 0.26 3.85
N ALA A 43 -4.92 1.17 2.88
CA ALA A 43 -4.31 0.92 1.58
C ALA A 43 -2.83 0.54 1.70
N HIS A 44 -2.08 1.21 2.57
CA HIS A 44 -0.67 0.87 2.83
C HIS A 44 -0.52 -0.54 3.41
N GLN A 45 -1.37 -0.92 4.37
CA GLN A 45 -1.35 -2.24 4.97
C GLN A 45 -1.70 -3.34 3.95
N GLU A 46 -2.74 -3.12 3.16
CA GLU A 46 -3.18 -4.07 2.14
C GLU A 46 -2.16 -4.21 1.00
N ALA A 47 -1.57 -3.10 0.54
CA ALA A 47 -0.57 -3.13 -0.53
C ALA A 47 0.64 -4.00 -0.17
N TYR A 48 1.12 -3.90 1.09
CA TYR A 48 2.20 -4.73 1.58
C TYR A 48 1.81 -6.22 1.60
N GLU A 49 0.65 -6.56 2.17
CA GLU A 49 0.23 -7.96 2.28
C GLU A 49 -0.02 -8.58 0.90
N GLN A 50 -0.61 -7.82 -0.02
CA GLN A 50 -0.79 -8.26 -1.40
C GLN A 50 0.56 -8.47 -2.10
N ALA A 51 1.52 -7.56 -1.94
CA ALA A 51 2.86 -7.70 -2.53
C ALA A 51 3.58 -8.94 -1.98
N ARG A 52 3.50 -9.15 -0.67
CA ARG A 52 4.04 -10.33 0.01
C ARG A 52 3.41 -11.62 -0.53
N GLN A 53 2.08 -11.66 -0.61
CA GLN A 53 1.37 -12.84 -1.10
C GLN A 53 1.71 -13.16 -2.55
N ARG A 54 1.78 -12.13 -3.43
CA ARG A 54 2.21 -12.30 -4.82
C ARG A 54 3.62 -12.90 -4.91
N ASN A 55 4.56 -12.40 -4.11
CA ASN A 55 5.93 -12.87 -4.12
C ASN A 55 6.06 -14.31 -3.58
N LEU A 56 5.35 -14.65 -2.49
CA LEU A 56 5.31 -16.01 -1.97
C LEU A 56 4.72 -17.02 -2.96
N THR A 57 3.67 -16.63 -3.70
CA THR A 57 3.11 -17.47 -4.77
C THR A 57 4.14 -17.72 -5.86
N LEU A 58 4.86 -16.67 -6.27
CA LEU A 58 5.90 -16.76 -7.29
C LEU A 58 7.08 -17.64 -6.85
N LEU A 59 7.51 -17.55 -5.59
CA LEU A 59 8.55 -18.42 -5.03
C LEU A 59 8.12 -19.88 -4.97
N LYS A 60 6.84 -20.15 -4.68
CA LYS A 60 6.29 -21.51 -4.63
C LYS A 60 6.15 -22.13 -6.02
N SER A 61 5.68 -21.37 -7.01
CA SER A 61 5.57 -21.85 -8.38
C SER A 61 6.94 -21.96 -9.06
N GLY A 62 7.88 -21.09 -8.68
CA GLY A 62 9.10 -20.86 -9.44
C GLY A 62 8.81 -20.21 -10.80
N PHE A 63 9.85 -20.06 -11.59
CA PHE A 63 9.76 -19.66 -12.99
C PHE A 63 10.15 -20.83 -13.87
N ASP A 64 9.35 -21.12 -14.89
CA ASP A 64 9.80 -21.97 -15.99
C ASP A 64 10.68 -21.14 -16.91
N LEU A 65 11.99 -21.30 -16.74
CA LEU A 65 13.00 -20.62 -17.55
C LEU A 65 13.32 -21.39 -18.84
N ASN A 66 12.60 -22.49 -19.13
CA ASN A 66 12.85 -23.41 -20.24
C ASN A 66 14.30 -23.94 -20.28
N THR A 67 14.98 -23.96 -19.13
CA THR A 67 16.36 -24.45 -18.99
C THR A 67 16.40 -25.94 -18.70
N GLN A 68 15.27 -26.55 -18.33
CA GLN A 68 15.22 -27.94 -17.82
C GLN A 68 16.23 -28.19 -16.68
N GLY A 69 16.57 -27.15 -15.91
CA GLY A 69 17.57 -27.20 -14.84
C GLY A 69 19.02 -27.07 -15.28
N GLN A 70 19.30 -26.87 -16.58
CA GLN A 70 20.64 -26.68 -17.12
C GLN A 70 20.72 -25.37 -17.90
N ILE A 71 21.66 -24.51 -17.50
CA ILE A 71 21.97 -23.28 -18.23
C ILE A 71 23.23 -23.51 -19.07
N THR A 72 23.16 -23.18 -20.35
CA THR A 72 24.31 -23.30 -21.28
C THR A 72 25.02 -21.98 -21.51
N TRP A 73 24.38 -20.87 -21.13
CA TRP A 73 24.91 -19.52 -21.31
C TRP A 73 25.68 -19.03 -20.10
N LYS A 74 26.72 -18.24 -20.35
CA LYS A 74 27.38 -17.45 -19.31
C LYS A 74 26.70 -16.09 -19.16
N ARG A 75 26.79 -15.48 -17.98
CA ARG A 75 26.17 -14.17 -17.69
C ARG A 75 26.58 -13.10 -18.71
N GLU A 76 27.81 -13.17 -19.19
CA GLU A 76 28.39 -12.25 -20.19
C GLU A 76 27.74 -12.39 -21.58
N GLU A 77 27.11 -13.53 -21.87
CA GLU A 77 26.43 -13.85 -23.14
C GLU A 77 24.96 -13.41 -23.14
N LEU A 78 24.38 -13.13 -21.97
CA LEU A 78 22.99 -12.70 -21.79
C LEU A 78 22.76 -11.20 -22.04
N HIS A 79 23.81 -10.46 -22.40
CA HIS A 79 23.70 -9.05 -22.76
C HIS A 79 23.45 -8.87 -24.27
N GLY A 80 22.19 -8.71 -24.65
CA GLY A 80 21.81 -8.06 -25.91
C GLY A 80 21.80 -6.54 -25.73
N ARG A 81 22.37 -5.81 -26.69
CA ARG A 81 22.17 -4.36 -26.79
C ARG A 81 20.71 -4.02 -27.02
#